data_AF-A0A931V5S8-F1
#
_entry.id   AF-A0A931V5S8-F1
#
_cell.length_a   1.000
_cell.length_b   1.000
_cell.length_c   1.000
_cell.angle_alpha   90.00
_cell.angle_beta   90.00
_cell.angle_gamma   90.00
#
_symmetry.space_group_name_H-M   'P 1'
#
loop_
_entity.id
_entity.type
_entity.pdbx_description
1 polymer ?
#
loop_
_entity_poly.entity_id
_entity_poly.type
_entity_poly.pdbx_seq_one_letter_code
_entity_poly.pdbx_strand_id
1 'polypeptide(L)'
;MIALLPTALLATACAFRPWTPSVSVAYWSEDVPQKRVLLLPSFAALASRWQLPPQSPWARYGKLTLLASINGASGTRELPDVDALEVVGAAERAATRLAAVGAPPDTMWIVDLRGAASVAFGAALSARAQVPVAPVLTFNNWPAPNELVPAEETLAALITRAPKLPAPNEPSARPVFLLDAWRLAYRFDRPDDGVVDNRYALVPTDFPAPDALATQGVRRVVYVVEDLDETDQEEEDLHHVLRAYWDAGIAVHLVDLAWLEALAAPIDWPARLGAHVLKVPPRRTLLDDPSFYARARGGFGGTHAGPSPFKAGSIIHGGSGYGGGFGG
;
A
#
# COMPACT_ATOMS: atom_id res chain seq x y z
N MET A 1 -37.87 -31.86 36.26
CA MET A 1 -37.51 -30.42 36.29
C MET A 1 -36.01 -30.30 35.99
N ILE A 2 -35.67 -30.27 34.70
CA ILE A 2 -34.33 -29.95 34.16
C ILE A 2 -34.65 -29.12 32.93
N ALA A 3 -34.43 -27.81 33.01
CA ALA A 3 -34.63 -26.90 31.89
C ALA A 3 -33.36 -26.94 31.03
N LEU A 4 -33.45 -27.55 29.85
CA LEU A 4 -32.45 -27.42 28.78
C LEU A 4 -32.65 -26.05 28.14
N LEU A 5 -31.77 -25.11 28.47
CA LEU A 5 -31.60 -23.85 27.74
C LEU A 5 -31.00 -24.18 26.36
N PRO A 6 -31.53 -23.63 25.25
CA PRO A 6 -30.90 -23.79 23.95
C PRO A 6 -29.64 -22.92 23.89
N THR A 7 -28.49 -23.58 23.74
CA THR A 7 -27.21 -23.01 23.33
C THR A 7 -27.33 -22.46 21.91
N ALA A 8 -27.91 -21.27 21.78
CA ALA A 8 -27.95 -20.49 20.55
C ALA A 8 -27.36 -19.08 20.80
N LEU A 9 -26.16 -19.05 21.37
CA LEU A 9 -25.32 -17.87 21.49
C LEU A 9 -23.88 -18.36 21.37
N LEU A 10 -23.38 -18.51 20.14
CA LEU A 10 -21.96 -18.60 19.73
C LEU A 10 -21.89 -19.02 18.26
N ALA A 11 -22.39 -18.15 17.37
CA ALA A 11 -22.09 -18.22 15.95
C ALA A 11 -22.29 -16.83 15.32
N THR A 12 -21.59 -15.82 15.84
CA THR A 12 -21.14 -14.72 14.97
C THR A 12 -20.05 -15.33 14.09
N ALA A 13 -20.46 -16.09 13.08
CA ALA A 13 -19.61 -16.41 11.96
C ALA A 13 -19.23 -15.07 11.35
N CYS A 14 -18.03 -14.59 11.67
CA CYS A 14 -17.36 -13.57 10.89
C CYS A 14 -17.41 -14.07 9.45
N ALA A 15 -18.18 -13.40 8.61
CA ALA A 15 -18.04 -13.54 7.17
C ALA A 15 -16.63 -13.04 6.85
N PHE A 16 -15.67 -13.95 6.84
CA PHE A 16 -14.32 -13.70 6.36
C PHE A 16 -14.49 -13.28 4.90
N ARG A 17 -14.32 -11.98 4.65
CA ARG A 17 -14.29 -11.41 3.31
C ARG A 17 -12.94 -11.82 2.70
N PRO A 18 -12.87 -12.70 1.67
CA PRO A 18 -11.61 -13.01 0.99
C PRO A 18 -10.96 -11.80 0.28
N TRP A 19 -11.63 -10.63 0.28
CA TRP A 19 -11.20 -9.42 -0.41
C TRP A 19 -10.54 -8.36 0.51
N THR A 20 -9.73 -7.51 -0.11
CA THR A 20 -9.12 -6.30 0.47
C THR A 20 -10.17 -5.20 0.51
N PRO A 21 -10.45 -4.56 1.67
CA PRO A 21 -11.27 -3.36 1.74
C PRO A 21 -11.03 -2.37 0.61
N SER A 22 -9.81 -2.15 0.14
CA SER A 22 -9.52 -1.08 -0.82
C SER A 22 -9.89 -1.34 -2.31
N VAL A 23 -10.41 -2.53 -2.68
CA VAL A 23 -10.73 -2.91 -4.08
C VAL A 23 -12.07 -3.64 -4.18
N SER A 24 -12.85 -3.35 -5.23
CA SER A 24 -14.17 -3.97 -5.43
C SER A 24 -14.10 -5.43 -5.90
N VAL A 25 -15.18 -6.19 -5.68
CA VAL A 25 -15.31 -7.59 -6.13
C VAL A 25 -15.44 -7.70 -7.65
N ALA A 26 -16.06 -6.71 -8.31
CA ALA A 26 -16.20 -6.68 -9.77
C ALA A 26 -14.84 -6.64 -10.49
N TYR A 27 -13.83 -6.14 -9.80
CA TYR A 27 -12.49 -5.93 -10.31
C TYR A 27 -11.67 -7.22 -10.54
N TRP A 28 -11.97 -8.29 -9.80
CA TRP A 28 -11.34 -9.60 -10.00
C TRP A 28 -11.74 -10.28 -11.32
N SER A 29 -12.64 -9.64 -12.09
CA SER A 29 -13.01 -10.03 -13.44
C SER A 29 -12.34 -9.21 -14.55
N GLU A 30 -11.56 -8.17 -14.21
CA GLU A 30 -10.77 -7.45 -15.22
C GLU A 30 -9.67 -8.39 -15.74
N ASP A 31 -9.67 -8.62 -17.05
CA ASP A 31 -8.74 -9.54 -17.70
C ASP A 31 -7.28 -9.15 -17.40
N VAL A 32 -6.41 -10.16 -17.29
CA VAL A 32 -4.97 -9.93 -17.25
C VAL A 32 -4.60 -9.12 -18.51
N PRO A 33 -4.05 -7.90 -18.35
CA PRO A 33 -3.79 -7.02 -19.47
C PRO A 33 -2.81 -7.71 -20.44
N GLN A 34 -3.01 -7.47 -21.74
CA GLN A 34 -2.08 -7.97 -22.75
C GLN A 34 -0.66 -7.47 -22.45
N LYS A 35 0.34 -8.31 -22.70
CA LYS A 35 1.73 -7.91 -22.53
C LYS A 35 2.20 -7.08 -23.71
N ARG A 36 3.00 -6.06 -23.44
CA ARG A 36 3.72 -5.28 -24.44
C ARG A 36 5.22 -5.26 -24.16
N VAL A 37 6.01 -5.10 -25.20
CA VAL A 37 7.47 -5.01 -25.08
C VAL A 37 7.85 -3.62 -24.58
N LEU A 38 8.46 -3.55 -23.40
CA LEU A 38 9.00 -2.32 -22.82
C LEU A 38 10.53 -2.34 -22.81
N LEU A 39 11.15 -1.19 -23.11
CA LEU A 39 12.57 -0.98 -22.88
C LEU A 39 12.80 -0.73 -21.39
N LEU A 40 13.57 -1.59 -20.74
CA LEU A 40 13.91 -1.44 -19.34
C LEU A 40 14.99 -0.35 -19.18
N PRO A 41 14.72 0.73 -18.42
CA PRO A 41 15.77 1.63 -17.98
C PRO A 41 16.74 0.89 -17.03
N SER A 42 17.92 1.45 -16.79
CA SER A 42 18.75 0.98 -15.68
C SER A 42 18.08 1.31 -14.33
N PHE A 43 18.43 0.57 -13.28
CA PHE A 43 17.98 0.89 -11.92
C PHE A 43 18.22 2.37 -11.58
N ALA A 44 19.43 2.89 -11.84
CA ALA A 44 19.77 4.28 -11.54
C ALA A 44 18.89 5.27 -12.32
N ALA A 45 18.58 4.98 -13.59
CA ALA A 45 17.74 5.84 -14.42
C ALA A 45 16.25 5.79 -14.05
N LEU A 46 15.77 4.67 -13.48
CA LEU A 46 14.40 4.56 -12.98
C LEU A 46 14.28 5.16 -11.58
N ALA A 47 15.25 4.87 -10.71
CA ALA A 47 15.32 5.42 -9.36
C ALA A 47 15.36 6.96 -9.40
N SER A 48 16.12 7.57 -10.31
CA SER A 48 16.16 9.03 -10.43
C SER A 48 14.82 9.69 -10.82
N ARG A 49 13.86 8.92 -11.37
CA ARG A 49 12.52 9.40 -11.71
C ARG A 49 11.56 9.39 -10.52
N TRP A 50 11.81 8.53 -9.52
CA TRP A 50 10.86 8.24 -8.45
C TRP A 50 11.40 8.52 -7.05
N GLN A 51 12.71 8.44 -6.87
CA GLN A 51 13.35 8.67 -5.58
C GLN A 51 13.30 10.17 -5.25
N LEU A 52 12.59 10.49 -4.17
CA LEU A 52 12.57 11.86 -3.65
C LEU A 52 13.98 12.33 -3.27
N PRO A 53 14.27 13.64 -3.40
CA PRO A 53 15.53 14.19 -2.91
C PRO A 53 15.75 13.84 -1.43
N PRO A 54 16.98 13.49 -0.99
CA PRO A 54 17.26 13.10 0.39
C PRO A 54 16.88 14.14 1.46
N GLN A 55 16.79 15.41 1.07
CA GLN A 55 16.38 16.53 1.91
C GLN A 55 14.87 16.58 2.13
N SER A 56 14.08 15.92 1.28
CA SER A 56 12.64 15.85 1.47
C SER A 56 12.34 15.15 2.80
N PRO A 57 11.47 15.72 3.66
CA PRO A 57 11.08 15.07 4.92
C PRO A 57 10.40 13.72 4.71
N TRP A 58 9.92 13.47 3.48
CA TRP A 58 9.20 12.27 3.08
C TRP A 58 10.11 11.18 2.49
N ALA A 59 11.35 11.51 2.12
CA ALA A 59 12.23 10.59 1.40
C ALA A 59 12.52 9.29 2.17
N ARG A 60 12.61 9.37 3.51
CA ARG A 60 12.92 8.22 4.37
C ARG A 60 11.85 7.12 4.38
N TYR A 61 10.64 7.43 3.92
CA TYR A 61 9.53 6.48 3.87
C TYR A 61 9.43 5.75 2.52
N GLY A 62 10.18 6.21 1.51
CA GLY A 62 10.17 5.60 0.18
C GLY A 62 10.85 4.24 0.17
N LYS A 63 10.18 3.23 -0.38
CA LYS A 63 10.72 1.89 -0.66
C LYS A 63 11.04 1.75 -2.14
N LEU A 64 12.27 1.36 -2.45
CA LEU A 64 12.75 1.14 -3.82
C LEU A 64 12.83 -0.35 -4.19
N THR A 65 12.28 -1.25 -3.37
CA THR A 65 12.36 -2.70 -3.54
C THR A 65 11.93 -3.14 -4.94
N LEU A 66 10.76 -2.68 -5.39
CA LEU A 66 10.25 -3.01 -6.72
C LEU A 66 11.14 -2.46 -7.84
N LEU A 67 11.70 -1.25 -7.69
CA LEU A 67 12.65 -0.71 -8.66
C LEU A 67 13.97 -1.51 -8.69
N ALA A 68 14.43 -1.99 -7.54
CA ALA A 68 15.65 -2.79 -7.45
C ALA A 68 15.53 -4.13 -8.21
N SER A 69 14.31 -4.59 -8.53
CA SER A 69 14.08 -5.80 -9.32
C SER A 69 14.60 -5.74 -10.75
N ILE A 70 14.78 -4.54 -11.31
CA ILE A 70 15.38 -4.35 -12.65
C ILE A 70 16.90 -4.21 -12.58
N ASN A 71 17.53 -4.31 -11.40
CA ASN A 71 18.98 -4.22 -11.29
C ASN A 71 19.65 -5.40 -12.03
N GLY A 72 20.57 -5.09 -12.94
CA GLY A 72 21.20 -6.10 -13.80
C GLY A 72 20.33 -6.59 -14.96
N ALA A 73 19.06 -6.18 -15.05
CA ALA A 73 18.23 -6.38 -16.23
C ALA A 73 18.45 -5.22 -17.20
N SER A 74 18.92 -5.52 -18.42
CA SER A 74 19.05 -4.54 -19.50
C SER A 74 18.39 -5.05 -20.76
N GLY A 75 17.87 -4.14 -21.59
CA GLY A 75 17.19 -4.47 -22.84
C GLY A 75 15.68 -4.44 -22.71
N THR A 76 15.00 -5.25 -23.52
CA THR A 76 13.53 -5.27 -23.59
C THR A 76 12.93 -6.39 -22.75
N ARG A 77 11.77 -6.15 -22.14
CA ARG A 77 10.99 -7.14 -21.40
C ARG A 77 9.52 -7.03 -21.76
N GLU A 78 8.85 -8.17 -21.88
CA GLU A 78 7.39 -8.20 -21.97
C GLU A 78 6.81 -7.93 -20.59
N LEU A 79 6.06 -6.84 -20.48
CA LEU A 79 5.37 -6.43 -19.27
C LEU A 79 3.90 -6.12 -19.57
N PRO A 80 3.01 -6.24 -18.59
CA PRO A 80 1.61 -5.83 -18.70
C PRO A 80 1.41 -4.45 -19.36
N ASP A 81 0.48 -4.35 -20.31
CA ASP A 81 0.01 -3.07 -20.85
C ASP A 81 -1.01 -2.43 -19.90
N VAL A 82 -0.49 -1.76 -18.89
CA VAL A 82 -1.31 -1.14 -17.83
C VAL A 82 -2.20 0.00 -18.34
N ASP A 83 -1.98 0.52 -19.54
CA ASP A 83 -2.83 1.55 -20.14
C ASP A 83 -4.19 0.97 -20.59
N ALA A 84 -4.29 -0.35 -20.71
CA ALA A 84 -5.54 -1.06 -21.01
C ALA A 84 -6.43 -1.26 -19.78
N LEU A 85 -5.92 -1.03 -18.56
CA LEU A 85 -6.67 -1.19 -17.32
C LEU A 85 -7.58 0.02 -17.08
N GLU A 86 -8.88 -0.21 -16.87
CA GLU A 86 -9.87 0.85 -16.65
C GLU A 86 -9.54 1.67 -15.40
N VAL A 87 -9.16 0.99 -14.32
CA VAL A 87 -8.80 1.63 -13.04
C VAL A 87 -7.62 2.58 -13.17
N VAL A 88 -6.67 2.29 -14.07
CA VAL A 88 -5.52 3.18 -14.33
C VAL A 88 -6.03 4.47 -14.96
N GLY A 89 -6.91 4.38 -15.95
CA GLY A 89 -7.56 5.54 -16.56
C GLY A 89 -8.40 6.33 -15.56
N ALA A 90 -9.17 5.67 -14.69
CA ALA A 90 -9.96 6.31 -13.64
C ALA A 90 -9.08 7.07 -12.64
N ALA A 91 -8.00 6.45 -12.17
CA ALA A 91 -7.04 7.05 -11.27
C ALA A 91 -6.37 8.30 -11.87
N GLU A 92 -6.03 8.28 -13.16
CA GLU A 92 -5.50 9.46 -13.86
C GLU A 92 -6.51 10.60 -13.98
N ARG A 93 -7.77 10.29 -14.27
CA ARG A 93 -8.85 11.30 -14.36
C ARG A 93 -9.11 11.93 -12.99
N ALA A 94 -9.23 11.11 -11.95
CA ALA A 94 -9.38 11.57 -10.56
C ALA A 94 -8.21 12.47 -10.12
N ALA A 95 -6.97 12.06 -10.35
CA ALA A 95 -5.77 12.84 -10.04
C ALA A 95 -5.71 14.16 -10.83
N THR A 96 -6.06 14.12 -12.12
CA THR A 96 -6.13 15.31 -12.98
C THR A 96 -7.20 16.28 -12.49
N ARG A 97 -8.35 15.77 -12.07
CA ARG A 97 -9.42 16.61 -11.53
C ARG A 97 -9.04 17.25 -10.21
N LEU A 98 -8.44 16.47 -9.31
CA LEU A 98 -7.90 16.97 -8.04
C LEU A 98 -6.84 18.06 -8.27
N ALA A 99 -5.94 17.86 -9.24
CA ALA A 99 -4.95 18.86 -9.63
C ALA A 99 -5.60 20.16 -10.14
N ALA A 100 -6.65 20.05 -10.96
CA ALA A 100 -7.35 21.19 -11.55
C ALA A 100 -8.16 22.01 -10.53
N VAL A 101 -8.82 21.33 -9.57
CA VAL A 101 -9.56 21.98 -8.49
C VAL A 101 -8.63 22.52 -7.40
N GLY A 102 -7.45 21.93 -7.27
CA GLY A 102 -6.45 22.26 -6.27
C GLY A 102 -6.69 21.48 -4.98
N ALA A 103 -5.79 20.54 -4.68
CA ALA A 103 -5.85 19.75 -3.44
C ALA A 103 -5.89 20.67 -2.18
N PRO A 104 -6.47 20.22 -1.06
CA PRO A 104 -6.49 21.00 0.16
C PRO A 104 -5.05 21.23 0.68
N PRO A 105 -4.77 22.37 1.34
CA PRO A 105 -3.52 22.56 2.07
C PRO A 105 -3.37 21.52 3.19
N ASP A 106 -2.22 21.46 3.87
CA ASP A 106 -2.04 20.71 5.13
C ASP A 106 -2.45 19.22 5.06
N THR A 107 -2.39 18.60 3.88
CA THR A 107 -2.95 17.27 3.62
C THR A 107 -1.86 16.30 3.19
N MET A 108 -1.82 15.14 3.86
CA MET A 108 -1.17 13.94 3.35
C MET A 108 -2.21 13.07 2.63
N TRP A 109 -1.82 12.48 1.52
CA TRP A 109 -2.65 11.53 0.78
C TRP A 109 -2.09 10.12 0.93
N ILE A 110 -2.96 9.15 1.16
CA ILE A 110 -2.65 7.72 1.09
C ILE A 110 -3.51 7.19 -0.05
N VAL A 111 -2.87 6.82 -1.15
CA VAL A 111 -3.52 6.32 -2.37
C VAL A 111 -3.35 4.81 -2.38
N ASP A 112 -4.45 4.11 -2.11
CA ASP A 112 -4.50 2.68 -1.92
C ASP A 112 -5.39 2.04 -2.96
N LEU A 113 -4.85 1.93 -4.16
CA LEU A 113 -5.48 1.37 -5.35
C LEU A 113 -4.66 0.15 -5.81
N ARG A 114 -5.11 -0.57 -6.85
CA ARG A 114 -4.22 -1.49 -7.60
C ARG A 114 -2.91 -0.77 -7.91
N GLY A 115 -1.77 -1.41 -7.66
CA GLY A 115 -0.49 -0.70 -7.65
C GLY A 115 -0.18 0.12 -8.92
N ALA A 116 -0.53 -0.36 -10.11
CA ALA A 116 -0.42 0.40 -11.35
C ALA A 116 -1.27 1.70 -11.36
N ALA A 117 -2.48 1.66 -10.80
CA ALA A 117 -3.38 2.81 -10.67
C ALA A 117 -2.87 3.81 -9.63
N SER A 118 -2.34 3.34 -8.48
CA SER A 118 -1.69 4.22 -7.50
C SER A 118 -0.50 4.96 -8.11
N VAL A 119 0.31 4.27 -8.91
CA VAL A 119 1.42 4.88 -9.67
C VAL A 119 0.90 5.94 -10.65
N ALA A 120 -0.14 5.63 -11.42
CA ALA A 120 -0.74 6.54 -12.37
C ALA A 120 -1.33 7.78 -11.69
N PHE A 121 -2.03 7.61 -10.56
CA PHE A 121 -2.55 8.71 -9.74
C PHE A 121 -1.44 9.65 -9.29
N GLY A 122 -0.39 9.11 -8.66
CA GLY A 122 0.73 9.91 -8.15
C GLY A 122 1.51 10.64 -9.25
N ALA A 123 1.76 9.97 -10.37
CA ALA A 123 2.39 10.57 -11.54
C ALA A 123 1.53 11.69 -12.13
N ALA A 124 0.23 11.45 -12.33
CA ALA A 124 -0.68 12.41 -12.92
C ALA A 124 -0.89 13.65 -12.03
N LEU A 125 -1.06 13.45 -10.73
CA LEU A 125 -1.22 14.52 -9.74
C LEU A 125 0.05 15.37 -9.66
N SER A 126 1.22 14.75 -9.53
CA SER A 126 2.49 15.51 -9.44
C SER A 126 2.81 16.33 -10.68
N ALA A 127 2.46 15.83 -11.87
CA ALA A 127 2.68 16.53 -13.12
C ALA A 127 1.78 17.77 -13.30
N ARG A 128 0.55 17.74 -12.74
CA ARG A 128 -0.50 18.73 -13.03
C ARG A 128 -0.83 19.66 -11.87
N ALA A 129 -0.52 19.26 -10.63
CA ALA A 129 -0.81 20.06 -9.47
C ALA A 129 -0.06 21.41 -9.51
N GLN A 130 -0.74 22.46 -9.08
CA GLN A 130 -0.16 23.80 -8.96
C GLN A 130 0.89 23.89 -7.85
N VAL A 131 0.81 22.98 -6.88
CA VAL A 131 1.74 22.87 -5.75
C VAL A 131 2.62 21.63 -5.93
N PRO A 132 3.85 21.64 -5.41
CA PRO A 132 4.71 20.46 -5.45
C PRO A 132 4.08 19.26 -4.72
N VAL A 133 4.25 18.08 -5.31
CA VAL A 133 3.75 16.80 -4.77
C VAL A 133 4.94 15.86 -4.62
N ALA A 134 5.03 15.20 -3.47
CA ALA A 134 6.05 14.21 -3.17
C ALA A 134 5.43 12.80 -3.22
N PRO A 135 5.47 12.10 -4.37
CA PRO A 135 5.04 10.71 -4.43
C PRO A 135 6.01 9.82 -3.65
N VAL A 136 5.50 9.09 -2.66
CA VAL A 136 6.26 8.18 -1.79
C VAL A 136 5.89 6.75 -2.15
N LEU A 137 6.85 6.00 -2.71
CA LEU A 137 6.64 4.59 -3.04
C LEU A 137 6.62 3.73 -1.77
N THR A 138 5.65 2.83 -1.64
CA THR A 138 5.59 1.86 -0.52
C THR A 138 5.59 0.40 -0.98
N PHE A 139 5.78 0.15 -2.28
CA PHE A 139 5.78 -1.17 -2.89
C PHE A 139 6.97 -2.02 -2.40
N ASN A 140 6.66 -3.08 -1.64
CA ASN A 140 7.65 -3.95 -1.02
C ASN A 140 7.51 -5.42 -1.43
N ASN A 141 7.04 -5.65 -2.64
CA ASN A 141 6.98 -6.94 -3.32
C ASN A 141 8.12 -7.07 -4.35
N TRP A 142 8.31 -8.30 -4.83
CA TRP A 142 9.19 -8.61 -5.94
C TRP A 142 8.37 -9.13 -7.12
N PRO A 143 8.63 -8.68 -8.36
CA PRO A 143 7.92 -9.17 -9.52
C PRO A 143 8.37 -10.59 -9.87
N ALA A 144 7.40 -11.47 -10.12
CA ALA A 144 7.67 -12.85 -10.50
C ALA A 144 6.64 -13.38 -11.51
N PRO A 145 6.99 -14.40 -12.30
CA PRO A 145 5.98 -15.14 -13.06
C PRO A 145 4.93 -15.75 -12.13
N ASN A 146 3.66 -15.72 -12.52
CA ASN A 146 2.53 -16.27 -11.77
C ASN A 146 2.47 -15.76 -10.32
N GLU A 147 2.65 -14.46 -10.14
CA GLU A 147 2.57 -13.80 -8.84
C GLU A 147 1.12 -13.64 -8.35
N LEU A 148 0.96 -13.68 -7.02
CA LEU A 148 -0.35 -13.48 -6.38
C LEU A 148 -0.77 -12.00 -6.39
N VAL A 149 0.18 -11.10 -6.14
CA VAL A 149 0.01 -9.65 -6.29
C VAL A 149 0.68 -9.23 -7.59
N PRO A 150 0.00 -8.54 -8.52
CA PRO A 150 0.52 -8.24 -9.85
C PRO A 150 1.58 -7.11 -9.84
N ALA A 151 2.74 -7.37 -9.24
CA ALA A 151 3.86 -6.44 -9.16
C ALA A 151 4.47 -6.09 -10.53
N GLU A 152 4.36 -6.96 -11.55
CA GLU A 152 4.77 -6.66 -12.92
C GLU A 152 3.97 -5.49 -13.51
N GLU A 153 2.71 -5.33 -13.13
CA GLU A 153 1.87 -4.19 -13.55
C GLU A 153 2.33 -2.90 -12.87
N THR A 154 2.54 -2.95 -11.56
CA THR A 154 3.07 -1.81 -10.81
C THR A 154 4.44 -1.39 -11.36
N LEU A 155 5.31 -2.36 -11.70
CA LEU A 155 6.59 -2.10 -12.33
C LEU A 155 6.43 -1.48 -13.73
N ALA A 156 5.53 -2.01 -14.56
CA ALA A 156 5.23 -1.47 -15.88
C ALA A 156 4.77 -0.01 -15.80
N ALA A 157 3.91 0.30 -14.84
CA ALA A 157 3.46 1.67 -14.55
C ALA A 157 4.64 2.55 -14.11
N LEU A 158 5.51 2.10 -13.19
CA LEU A 158 6.67 2.86 -12.72
C LEU A 158 7.64 3.19 -13.88
N ILE A 159 7.83 2.28 -14.82
CA ILE A 159 8.68 2.47 -15.99
C ILE A 159 8.10 3.52 -16.95
N THR A 160 6.78 3.49 -17.15
CA THR A 160 6.08 4.24 -18.20
C THR A 160 5.55 5.59 -17.73
N ARG A 161 5.36 5.80 -16.42
CA ARG A 161 4.68 6.97 -15.85
C ARG A 161 5.60 7.73 -14.90
N ALA A 162 6.47 8.59 -15.42
CA ALA A 162 7.37 9.38 -14.57
C ALA A 162 6.63 10.54 -13.88
N PRO A 163 6.75 10.71 -12.55
CA PRO A 163 6.20 11.88 -11.85
C PRO A 163 7.07 13.12 -12.09
N LYS A 164 6.51 14.29 -11.75
CA LYS A 164 7.30 15.53 -11.59
C LYS A 164 7.72 15.66 -10.13
N LEU A 165 8.96 15.27 -9.83
CA LEU A 165 9.49 15.32 -8.46
C LEU A 165 9.67 16.76 -7.95
N PRO A 166 9.50 17.00 -6.64
CA PRO A 166 9.75 18.30 -6.05
C PRO A 166 11.26 18.62 -6.03
N ALA A 167 11.59 19.91 -5.94
CA ALA A 167 12.98 20.34 -5.84
C ALA A 167 13.63 19.90 -4.51
N PRO A 168 14.98 19.77 -4.44
CA PRO A 168 15.70 19.27 -3.27
C PRO A 168 15.59 20.04 -1.94
N ASN A 169 14.73 21.04 -1.78
CA ASN A 169 14.46 21.72 -0.51
C ASN A 169 13.06 22.32 -0.56
N GLU A 170 12.08 21.55 -1.01
CA GLU A 170 10.70 22.01 -1.19
C GLU A 170 9.85 21.57 0.01
N PRO A 171 9.77 22.37 1.10
CA PRO A 171 9.03 22.00 2.31
C PRO A 171 7.51 22.03 2.08
N SER A 172 7.03 22.69 1.03
CA SER A 172 5.60 22.74 0.70
C SER A 172 5.11 21.49 -0.03
N ALA A 173 6.01 20.55 -0.37
CA ALA A 173 5.68 19.36 -1.13
C ALA A 173 4.72 18.47 -0.35
N ARG A 174 3.53 18.26 -0.93
CA ARG A 174 2.47 17.46 -0.30
C ARG A 174 2.79 15.97 -0.45
N PRO A 175 2.88 15.21 0.65
CA PRO A 175 3.16 13.78 0.57
C PRO A 175 1.97 13.01 0.02
N VAL A 176 2.23 12.15 -0.96
CA VAL A 176 1.27 11.21 -1.55
C VAL A 176 1.87 9.82 -1.48
N PHE A 177 1.46 9.04 -0.48
CA PHE A 177 1.90 7.66 -0.30
C PHE A 177 1.17 6.77 -1.29
N LEU A 178 1.93 6.05 -2.11
CA LEU A 178 1.41 5.16 -3.15
C LEU A 178 1.51 3.72 -2.66
N LEU A 179 0.36 3.11 -2.44
CA LEU A 179 0.19 1.76 -1.91
C LEU A 179 -0.37 0.85 -3.00
N ASP A 180 -0.16 -0.45 -2.83
CA ASP A 180 -0.85 -1.47 -3.60
C ASP A 180 -1.94 -2.06 -2.72
N ALA A 181 -3.19 -1.84 -3.08
CA ALA A 181 -4.35 -2.35 -2.35
C ALA A 181 -4.36 -3.88 -2.28
N TRP A 182 -3.74 -4.56 -3.25
CA TRP A 182 -3.67 -6.02 -3.30
C TRP A 182 -2.59 -6.61 -2.39
N ARG A 183 -1.81 -5.79 -1.69
CA ARG A 183 -0.69 -6.25 -0.85
C ARG A 183 -1.11 -7.26 0.24
N LEU A 184 -2.36 -7.19 0.70
CA LEU A 184 -2.98 -8.11 1.66
C LEU A 184 -4.08 -8.99 1.03
N ALA A 185 -4.14 -9.10 -0.29
CA ALA A 185 -5.14 -9.92 -1.00
C ALA A 185 -5.08 -11.38 -0.54
N TYR A 186 -6.24 -12.03 -0.44
CA TYR A 186 -6.36 -13.44 -0.10
C TYR A 186 -5.59 -13.83 1.16
N ARG A 187 -5.42 -12.92 2.14
CA ARG A 187 -4.57 -13.10 3.34
C ARG A 187 -4.85 -14.35 4.16
N PHE A 188 -6.05 -14.91 4.05
CA PHE A 188 -6.45 -16.15 4.72
C PHE A 188 -6.23 -17.41 3.86
N ASP A 189 -5.99 -17.23 2.57
CA ASP A 189 -5.81 -18.31 1.62
C ASP A 189 -4.34 -18.68 1.47
N ARG A 190 -4.14 -19.96 1.18
CA ARG A 190 -2.85 -20.46 0.71
C ARG A 190 -2.79 -20.24 -0.80
N PRO A 191 -1.71 -19.64 -1.31
CA PRO A 191 -1.47 -19.59 -2.75
C PRO A 191 -1.50 -21.00 -3.33
N ASP A 192 -2.05 -21.12 -4.54
CA ASP A 192 -2.05 -22.37 -5.29
C ASP A 192 -0.62 -22.82 -5.63
N ASP A 193 -0.48 -24.11 -5.96
CA ASP A 193 0.79 -24.66 -6.41
C ASP A 193 1.29 -23.94 -7.67
N GLY A 194 2.51 -23.40 -7.59
CA GLY A 194 3.13 -22.66 -8.69
C GLY A 194 2.83 -21.16 -8.73
N VAL A 195 2.02 -20.65 -7.80
CA VAL A 195 1.84 -19.21 -7.58
C VAL A 195 2.94 -18.68 -6.66
N VAL A 196 3.59 -17.59 -7.07
CA VAL A 196 4.56 -16.89 -6.23
C VAL A 196 3.83 -15.95 -5.30
N ASP A 197 3.91 -16.23 -4.01
CA ASP A 197 3.37 -15.35 -2.99
C ASP A 197 4.35 -14.20 -2.71
N ASN A 198 3.99 -13.04 -3.25
CA ASN A 198 4.74 -11.78 -3.14
C ASN A 198 3.91 -10.72 -2.40
N ARG A 199 2.91 -11.12 -1.62
CA ARG A 199 2.11 -10.24 -0.76
C ARG A 199 2.97 -9.62 0.33
N TYR A 200 2.74 -8.38 0.73
CA TYR A 200 3.54 -7.72 1.77
C TYR A 200 2.64 -6.88 2.68
N ALA A 201 3.10 -6.64 3.91
CA ALA A 201 2.43 -5.74 4.84
C ALA A 201 3.25 -4.47 5.04
N LEU A 202 2.55 -3.37 5.26
CA LEU A 202 3.15 -2.15 5.77
C LEU A 202 3.25 -2.22 7.29
N VAL A 203 4.26 -1.56 7.84
CA VAL A 203 4.47 -1.43 9.28
C VAL A 203 4.40 0.04 9.68
N PRO A 204 4.13 0.36 10.96
CA PRO A 204 3.96 1.75 11.38
C PRO A 204 5.13 2.69 11.02
N THR A 205 6.35 2.18 10.94
CA THR A 205 7.55 2.96 10.56
C THR A 205 7.62 3.32 9.08
N ASP A 206 6.77 2.71 8.24
CA ASP A 206 6.65 3.08 6.82
C ASP A 206 5.90 4.39 6.62
N PHE A 207 5.28 4.92 7.68
CA PHE A 207 4.55 6.19 7.66
C PHE A 207 5.09 7.19 8.67
N PRO A 208 4.83 8.49 8.49
CA PRO A 208 5.21 9.49 9.47
C PRO A 208 4.41 9.34 10.76
N ALA A 209 5.09 9.44 11.90
CA ALA A 209 4.41 9.56 13.18
C ALA A 209 3.62 10.90 13.25
N PRO A 210 2.59 11.00 14.11
CA PRO A 210 1.73 12.19 14.16
C PRO A 210 2.48 13.51 14.43
N ASP A 211 3.52 13.46 15.26
CA ASP A 211 4.41 14.60 15.55
C ASP A 211 5.21 15.05 14.32
N ALA A 212 5.68 14.10 13.51
CA ALA A 212 6.34 14.38 12.24
C ALA A 212 5.39 15.04 11.23
N LEU A 213 4.13 14.58 11.16
CA LEU A 213 3.10 15.24 10.34
C LEU A 213 2.81 16.67 10.82
N ALA A 214 2.62 16.86 12.13
CA ALA A 214 2.36 18.17 12.71
C ALA A 214 3.52 19.16 12.48
N THR A 215 4.76 18.70 12.58
CA THR A 215 5.97 19.50 12.30
C THR A 215 6.01 20.00 10.86
N GLN A 216 5.48 19.21 9.92
CA GLN A 216 5.37 19.58 8.50
C GLN A 216 4.05 20.29 8.17
N GLY A 217 3.28 20.70 9.18
CA GLY A 217 2.01 21.40 8.99
C GLY A 217 0.86 20.53 8.50
N VAL A 218 1.02 19.20 8.42
CA VAL A 218 -0.07 18.30 8.01
C VAL A 218 -1.08 18.17 9.15
N ARG A 219 -2.35 18.42 8.85
CA ARG A 219 -3.49 18.38 9.79
C ARG A 219 -4.57 17.39 9.41
N ARG A 220 -4.51 16.86 8.19
CA ARG A 220 -5.47 15.90 7.66
C ARG A 220 -4.80 14.86 6.78
N VAL A 221 -5.41 13.67 6.76
CA VAL A 221 -5.08 12.56 5.88
C VAL A 221 -6.29 12.26 5.02
N VAL A 222 -6.09 12.16 3.71
CA VAL A 222 -7.10 11.65 2.79
C VAL A 222 -6.64 10.28 2.29
N TYR A 223 -7.41 9.26 2.67
CA TYR A 223 -7.24 7.89 2.26
C TYR A 223 -8.13 7.63 1.05
N VAL A 224 -7.51 7.29 -0.07
CA VAL A 224 -8.17 7.09 -1.37
C VAL A 224 -8.20 5.61 -1.66
N VAL A 225 -9.40 5.08 -1.87
CA VAL A 225 -9.65 3.70 -2.31
C VAL A 225 -10.28 3.70 -3.69
N GLU A 226 -10.49 2.52 -4.27
CA GLU A 226 -11.06 2.43 -5.62
C GLU A 226 -12.55 2.81 -5.64
N ASP A 227 -13.31 2.26 -4.68
CA ASP A 227 -14.76 2.35 -4.60
C ASP A 227 -15.23 2.34 -3.12
N LEU A 228 -16.09 3.29 -2.72
CA LEU A 228 -16.67 3.34 -1.37
C LEU A 228 -17.85 2.39 -1.18
N ASP A 229 -18.54 1.93 -2.23
CA ASP A 229 -19.73 1.09 -2.09
C ASP A 229 -19.43 -0.23 -1.39
N GLU A 230 -18.17 -0.69 -1.48
CA GLU A 230 -17.69 -1.92 -0.86
C GLU A 230 -16.75 -1.68 0.34
N THR A 231 -16.47 -0.40 0.65
CA THR A 231 -15.38 0.03 1.54
C THR A 231 -15.82 1.09 2.53
N ASP A 232 -15.86 0.73 3.82
CA ASP A 232 -16.16 1.66 4.92
C ASP A 232 -15.06 1.75 5.97
N GLN A 233 -13.93 1.07 5.73
CA GLN A 233 -12.83 0.93 6.69
C GLN A 233 -11.48 0.82 5.97
N GLU A 234 -10.41 1.03 6.73
CA GLU A 234 -9.04 0.87 6.26
C GLU A 234 -8.55 -0.57 6.19
N GLU A 235 -7.54 -0.79 5.33
CA GLU A 235 -6.74 -2.01 5.34
C GLU A 235 -6.12 -2.28 6.71
N GLU A 236 -6.01 -3.56 7.05
CA GLU A 236 -5.61 -4.00 8.39
C GLU A 236 -4.20 -3.56 8.78
N ASP A 237 -3.29 -3.42 7.82
CA ASP A 237 -1.93 -2.93 8.05
C ASP A 237 -1.82 -1.40 8.21
N LEU A 238 -2.88 -0.66 7.87
CA LEU A 238 -3.00 0.78 8.09
C LEU A 238 -3.65 1.13 9.42
N HIS A 239 -4.34 0.19 10.06
CA HIS A 239 -5.14 0.46 11.25
C HIS A 239 -4.36 1.21 12.34
N HIS A 240 -3.20 0.68 12.75
CA HIS A 240 -2.40 1.27 13.82
C HIS A 240 -1.91 2.68 13.47
N VAL A 241 -1.60 2.94 12.20
CA VAL A 241 -1.15 4.24 11.69
C VAL A 241 -2.31 5.24 11.70
N LEU A 242 -3.43 4.91 11.07
CA LEU A 242 -4.58 5.80 11.00
C LEU A 242 -5.20 6.04 12.37
N ARG A 243 -5.12 5.05 13.27
CA ARG A 243 -5.54 5.21 14.65
C ARG A 243 -4.66 6.20 15.40
N ALA A 244 -3.34 6.12 15.24
CA ALA A 244 -2.43 7.08 15.85
C ALA A 244 -2.68 8.51 15.35
N TYR A 245 -3.04 8.68 14.08
CA TYR A 245 -3.47 9.98 13.54
C TYR A 245 -4.77 10.46 14.18
N TRP A 246 -5.77 9.59 14.28
CA TRP A 246 -7.04 9.90 14.91
C TRP A 246 -6.86 10.32 16.39
N ASP A 247 -6.10 9.55 17.17
CA ASP A 247 -5.83 9.84 18.58
C ASP A 247 -5.03 11.15 18.76
N ALA A 248 -4.22 11.54 17.78
CA ALA A 248 -3.49 12.82 17.74
C ALA A 248 -4.34 14.00 17.22
N GLY A 249 -5.61 13.79 16.87
CA GLY A 249 -6.50 14.83 16.35
C GLY A 249 -6.22 15.24 14.90
N ILE A 250 -5.52 14.39 14.13
CA ILE A 250 -5.37 14.54 12.68
C ILE A 250 -6.62 13.94 12.04
N ALA A 251 -7.36 14.75 11.28
CA ALA A 251 -8.59 14.29 10.63
C ALA A 251 -8.25 13.25 9.55
N VAL A 252 -8.95 12.11 9.55
CA VAL A 252 -8.81 11.07 8.52
C VAL A 252 -10.08 11.05 7.69
N HIS A 253 -9.96 11.09 6.37
CA HIS A 253 -11.06 11.06 5.43
C HIS A 253 -10.90 9.88 4.46
N LEU A 254 -12.00 9.22 4.10
CA LEU A 254 -12.04 8.10 3.17
C LEU A 254 -12.87 8.50 1.93
N VAL A 255 -12.24 8.48 0.77
CA VAL A 255 -12.84 8.86 -0.52
C VAL A 255 -12.49 7.83 -1.59
N ASP A 256 -13.24 7.79 -2.68
CA ASP A 256 -12.94 6.96 -3.85
C ASP A 256 -12.57 7.78 -5.09
N LEU A 257 -12.27 7.08 -6.19
CA LEU A 257 -11.96 7.67 -7.48
C LEU A 257 -13.14 8.44 -8.07
N ALA A 258 -14.35 7.90 -7.98
CA ALA A 258 -15.56 8.54 -8.54
C ALA A 258 -15.84 9.89 -7.87
N TRP A 259 -15.67 9.97 -6.55
CA TRP A 259 -15.81 11.19 -5.76
C TRP A 259 -14.78 12.25 -6.15
N LEU A 260 -13.52 11.84 -6.39
CA LEU A 260 -12.45 12.73 -6.84
C LEU A 260 -12.68 13.23 -8.27
N GLU A 261 -13.16 12.37 -9.17
CA GLU A 261 -13.51 12.73 -10.54
C GLU A 261 -14.70 13.71 -10.59
N ALA A 262 -15.63 13.60 -9.64
CA ALA A 262 -16.81 14.47 -9.52
C ALA A 262 -16.54 15.83 -8.85
N LEU A 263 -15.32 16.12 -8.39
CA LEU A 263 -15.00 17.42 -7.76
C LEU A 263 -15.33 18.58 -8.70
N ALA A 264 -15.63 19.76 -8.20
CA ALA A 264 -15.82 20.96 -9.01
C ALA A 264 -15.28 22.20 -8.30
N ALA A 265 -14.74 23.15 -9.07
CA ALA A 265 -14.28 24.43 -8.53
C ALA A 265 -15.38 25.50 -8.63
N PRO A 266 -15.49 26.43 -7.65
CA PRO A 266 -14.73 26.48 -6.40
C PRO A 266 -15.16 25.37 -5.44
N ILE A 267 -14.23 24.89 -4.61
CA ILE A 267 -14.48 23.83 -3.63
C ILE A 267 -14.34 24.34 -2.19
N ASP A 268 -15.30 23.98 -1.34
CA ASP A 268 -15.19 24.09 0.12
C ASP A 268 -14.68 22.75 0.66
N TRP A 269 -13.36 22.65 0.85
CA TRP A 269 -12.72 21.42 1.32
C TRP A 269 -13.23 20.96 2.70
N PRO A 270 -13.33 21.83 3.73
CA PRO A 270 -13.95 21.45 5.00
C PRO A 270 -15.34 20.82 4.86
N ALA A 271 -16.25 21.45 4.12
CA ALA A 271 -17.60 20.91 3.94
C ALA A 271 -17.58 19.61 3.13
N ARG A 272 -16.79 19.57 2.05
CA ARG A 272 -16.73 18.44 1.12
C ARG A 272 -16.10 17.20 1.75
N LEU A 273 -15.01 17.34 2.49
CA LEU A 273 -14.36 16.24 3.23
C LEU A 273 -15.08 15.89 4.53
N GLY A 274 -15.81 16.83 5.14
CA GLY A 274 -16.56 16.61 6.38
C GLY A 274 -17.62 15.50 6.26
N ALA A 275 -18.16 15.27 5.06
CA ALA A 275 -19.08 14.17 4.78
C ALA A 275 -18.40 12.79 4.69
N HIS A 276 -17.06 12.75 4.65
CA HIS A 276 -16.25 11.56 4.38
C HIS A 276 -15.26 11.26 5.51
N VAL A 277 -15.57 11.66 6.75
CA VAL A 277 -14.71 11.38 7.90
C VAL A 277 -14.67 9.88 8.18
N LEU A 278 -13.47 9.30 8.15
CA LEU A 278 -13.24 7.92 8.54
C LEU A 278 -12.98 7.85 10.04
N LYS A 279 -13.90 7.23 10.78
CA LYS A 279 -13.67 6.91 12.20
C LYS A 279 -12.83 5.64 12.29
N VAL A 280 -11.78 5.68 13.11
CA VAL A 280 -10.88 4.54 13.31
C VAL A 280 -11.02 4.04 14.76
N PRO A 281 -12.07 3.29 15.11
CA PRO A 281 -12.24 2.77 16.47
C PRO A 281 -11.18 1.69 16.77
N PRO A 282 -10.79 1.49 18.04
CA PRO A 282 -9.88 0.40 18.41
C PRO A 282 -10.43 -0.96 17.94
N ARG A 283 -9.62 -1.70 17.19
CA ARG A 283 -9.89 -3.10 16.84
C ARG A 283 -8.60 -3.90 16.80
N ARG A 284 -8.72 -5.22 16.88
CA ARG A 284 -7.61 -6.12 16.57
C ARG A 284 -7.48 -6.24 15.06
N THR A 285 -6.25 -6.31 14.59
CA THR A 285 -5.94 -6.63 13.19
C THR A 285 -5.10 -7.88 13.08
N LEU A 286 -4.88 -8.33 11.86
CA LEU A 286 -3.97 -9.41 11.51
C LEU A 286 -2.57 -9.20 12.10
N LEU A 287 -2.11 -7.95 12.21
CA LEU A 287 -0.81 -7.63 12.79
C LEU A 287 -0.74 -7.90 14.30
N ASP A 288 -1.88 -8.02 14.97
CA ASP A 288 -1.97 -8.37 16.39
C ASP A 288 -2.04 -9.89 16.64
N ASP A 289 -2.15 -10.70 15.57
CA ASP A 289 -2.16 -12.15 15.69
C ASP A 289 -0.73 -12.66 15.96
N PRO A 290 -0.45 -13.35 17.07
CA PRO A 290 0.88 -13.91 17.35
C PRO A 290 1.31 -14.98 16.34
N SER A 291 0.38 -15.51 15.55
CA SER A 291 0.61 -16.46 14.47
C SER A 291 0.95 -15.76 13.16
N PHE A 292 0.82 -14.44 13.09
CA PHE A 292 1.23 -13.65 11.95
C PHE A 292 2.76 -13.49 11.95
N TYR A 293 3.42 -13.90 10.87
CA TYR A 293 4.86 -13.76 10.72
C TYR A 293 5.23 -13.34 9.30
N ALA A 294 6.09 -12.33 9.20
CA ALA A 294 6.64 -11.86 7.92
C ALA A 294 7.86 -12.71 7.52
N ARG A 295 7.93 -13.20 6.28
CA ARG A 295 9.09 -13.92 5.74
C ARG A 295 10.02 -12.96 4.98
N ALA A 296 11.33 -13.21 5.05
CA ALA A 296 12.40 -12.28 4.63
C ALA A 296 12.65 -12.16 3.10
N ARG A 297 11.81 -12.73 2.23
CA ARG A 297 11.96 -12.65 0.76
C ARG A 297 10.79 -11.93 0.08
N GLY A 298 10.34 -10.81 0.66
CA GLY A 298 9.43 -9.90 -0.06
C GLY A 298 8.01 -10.44 -0.28
N GLY A 299 7.58 -11.40 0.54
CA GLY A 299 6.17 -11.66 0.73
C GLY A 299 5.83 -12.94 1.50
N PHE A 300 4.53 -13.16 1.75
CA PHE A 300 3.99 -14.37 2.38
C PHE A 300 4.37 -15.62 1.55
N GLY A 301 4.25 -16.83 2.09
CA GLY A 301 5.08 -17.98 1.65
C GLY A 301 4.88 -18.56 0.23
N GLY A 302 6.00 -18.94 -0.38
CA GLY A 302 6.15 -20.17 -1.18
C GLY A 302 7.54 -20.76 -0.94
N THR A 303 7.91 -21.99 -1.31
CA THR A 303 7.25 -23.30 -1.27
C THR A 303 7.94 -24.08 -0.13
N HIS A 304 7.19 -24.64 0.82
CA HIS A 304 7.65 -25.40 2.00
C HIS A 304 8.29 -24.59 3.16
N ALA A 305 7.48 -24.31 4.19
CA ALA A 305 7.82 -24.61 5.58
C ALA A 305 6.52 -24.56 6.40
N GLY A 306 6.05 -25.72 6.87
CA GLY A 306 4.99 -25.80 7.87
C GLY A 306 5.45 -25.22 9.22
N PRO A 307 4.55 -25.09 10.21
CA PRO A 307 4.91 -24.65 11.54
C PRO A 307 5.97 -25.59 12.13
N SER A 308 7.20 -25.13 12.26
CA SER A 308 8.17 -25.77 13.16
C SER A 308 7.73 -25.46 14.59
N PRO A 309 7.48 -26.47 15.45
CA PRO A 309 6.96 -26.27 16.79
C PRO A 309 8.09 -25.84 17.72
N PHE A 310 8.60 -24.62 17.57
CA PHE A 310 9.41 -24.00 18.61
C PHE A 310 8.68 -22.79 19.15
N LYS A 311 7.95 -23.06 20.25
CA LYS A 311 7.37 -22.08 21.15
C LYS A 311 8.42 -21.02 21.48
N ALA A 312 8.14 -19.77 21.11
CA ALA A 312 8.78 -18.62 21.72
C ALA A 312 8.29 -18.53 23.18
N GLY A 313 9.01 -19.18 24.07
CA GLY A 313 8.75 -19.17 25.49
C GLY A 313 10.05 -19.41 26.25
N SER A 314 10.64 -18.32 26.73
CA SER A 314 11.54 -18.25 27.89
C SER A 314 12.44 -19.48 28.12
N ILE A 315 13.68 -19.46 27.61
CA ILE A 315 14.78 -20.21 28.25
C ILE A 315 16.03 -19.33 28.28
N ILE A 316 16.29 -18.89 29.51
CA ILE A 316 17.55 -18.42 30.10
C ILE A 316 18.78 -18.99 29.38
N HIS A 317 19.68 -18.10 28.93
CA HIS A 317 21.05 -18.48 28.56
C HIS A 317 21.79 -19.01 29.80
N GLY A 318 21.69 -20.32 30.03
CA GLY A 318 22.56 -21.07 30.92
C GLY A 318 23.72 -21.64 30.10
N GLY A 319 24.94 -21.19 30.39
CA GLY A 319 26.14 -21.78 29.82
C GLY A 319 26.34 -23.21 30.33
N SER A 320 26.81 -24.08 29.44
CA SER A 320 27.59 -25.26 29.81
C SER A 320 28.47 -25.62 28.62
N GLY A 321 29.78 -25.48 28.80
CA GLY A 321 30.76 -25.97 27.84
C GLY A 321 30.76 -27.48 27.75
N TYR A 322 31.24 -28.00 26.62
CA TYR A 322 31.92 -29.28 26.54
C TYR A 322 32.90 -29.21 25.36
N GLY A 323 34.16 -29.51 25.66
CA GLY A 323 35.25 -29.59 24.70
C GLY A 323 35.35 -30.95 24.01
N GLY A 324 36.33 -31.03 23.10
CA GLY A 324 36.71 -32.19 22.30
C GLY A 324 36.61 -31.83 20.81
N GLY A 325 37.68 -31.57 20.05
CA GLY A 325 39.04 -32.07 20.13
C GLY A 325 39.15 -33.38 19.36
N PHE A 326 39.52 -33.33 18.08
CA PHE A 326 40.27 -34.39 17.38
C PHE A 326 41.03 -33.78 16.21
N GLY A 327 42.36 -33.96 16.24
CA GLY A 327 43.23 -33.87 15.09
C GLY A 327 43.31 -35.22 14.38
N GLY A 328 43.70 -35.12 13.11
CA GLY A 328 44.00 -36.19 12.16
C GLY A 328 44.33 -35.53 10.84
#